data_AF-A0A846E493-F1
#
_entry.id   AF-A0A846E493-F1
#
_cell.length_a   1.000
_cell.length_b   1.000
_cell.length_c   1.000
_cell.angle_alpha   90.00
_cell.angle_beta   90.00
_cell.angle_gamma   90.00
#
_symmetry.space_group_name_H-M   'P 1'
#
loop_
_entity.id
_entity.type
_entity.pdbx_description
1 polymer ?
#
loop_
_entity_poly.entity_id
_entity_poly.type
_entity_poly.pdbx_seq_one_letter_code
_entity_poly.pdbx_strand_id
1 'polypeptide(L)'
;MTQISAKLVKELREKTGAGMMKCKEALQASEGDLTKATEWLRQKGIASAEKKAGRIAAEGLIESYIHAGSRIGVLVEVNCETDFVARREEFKTLVRNIAMQIAACPNVEYIKTDDIPAEISQKEKEIEMGRDDLANKPDNIKEKIVEGRIQKRLKELSLLDQPYVRDQSITVDELIKQSVAKLGENIQVRRFTRFVLGEGIEKKESNFAEEVAAQTQTKEASETKEETPTREAEEEKPTKEKGKKKGKKKK
;
A
#
# COMPACT_ATOMS: atom_id res chain seq x y z
N MET A 1 23.70 -3.99 43.87
CA MET A 1 22.50 -3.72 43.05
C MET A 1 22.43 -2.23 42.79
N THR A 2 22.48 -1.80 41.54
CA THR A 2 22.33 -0.38 41.17
C THR A 2 20.98 0.14 41.67
N GLN A 3 21.00 1.19 42.48
CA GLN A 3 19.77 1.75 43.06
C GLN A 3 19.03 2.55 41.98
N ILE A 4 18.01 1.95 41.38
CA ILE A 4 17.20 2.60 40.35
C ILE A 4 16.23 3.59 40.99
N SER A 5 16.34 4.87 40.63
CA SER A 5 15.45 5.91 41.16
C SER A 5 14.04 5.82 40.57
N ALA A 6 13.02 6.16 41.37
CA ALA A 6 11.63 6.19 40.91
C ALA A 6 11.42 7.17 39.73
N LYS A 7 12.19 8.27 39.70
CA LYS A 7 12.17 9.25 38.60
C LYS A 7 12.60 8.60 37.28
N LEU A 8 13.65 7.78 37.30
CA LEU A 8 14.15 7.10 36.11
C LEU A 8 13.16 6.04 35.60
N VAL A 9 12.53 5.29 36.51
CA VAL A 9 11.46 4.34 36.15
C VAL A 9 10.29 5.07 35.51
N LYS A 10 9.87 6.20 36.08
CA LYS A 10 8.80 7.04 35.54
C LYS A 10 9.14 7.54 34.13
N GLU A 11 10.37 8.03 33.93
CA GLU A 11 10.82 8.52 32.62
C GLU A 11 10.80 7.40 31.56
N LEU A 12 11.33 6.21 31.88
CA LEU A 12 11.31 5.08 30.96
C LEU A 12 9.86 4.63 30.65
N ARG A 13 8.98 4.65 31.65
CA ARG A 13 7.56 4.34 31.47
C ARG A 13 6.85 5.34 30.58
N GLU A 14 7.12 6.63 30.73
CA GLU A 14 6.53 7.67 29.88
C GLU A 14 7.01 7.55 28.43
N LYS A 15 8.30 7.21 28.22
CA LYS A 15 8.87 7.00 26.89
C LYS A 15 8.34 5.74 26.19
N THR A 16 8.21 4.63 26.91
CA THR A 16 7.91 3.31 26.31
C THR A 16 6.46 2.88 26.46
N GLY A 17 5.74 3.43 27.45
CA GLY A 17 4.42 2.96 27.85
C GLY A 17 4.40 1.60 28.54
N ALA A 18 5.55 1.00 28.84
CA ALA A 18 5.62 -0.31 29.48
C ALA A 18 5.16 -0.28 30.95
N GLY A 19 4.78 -1.44 31.48
CA GLY A 19 4.38 -1.58 32.89
C GLY A 19 5.49 -1.14 33.85
N MET A 20 5.09 -0.58 35.01
CA MET A 20 6.03 0.02 35.99
C MET A 20 7.13 -0.95 36.43
N MET A 21 6.76 -2.19 36.76
CA MET A 21 7.71 -3.22 37.18
C MET A 21 8.66 -3.64 36.06
N LYS A 22 8.16 -3.78 34.82
CA LYS A 22 9.03 -4.07 33.66
C LYS A 22 10.03 -2.94 33.40
N CYS A 23 9.63 -1.68 33.57
CA CYS A 23 10.55 -0.55 33.45
C CYS A 23 11.65 -0.60 34.51
N LYS A 24 11.28 -0.93 35.76
CA LYS A 24 12.24 -1.09 36.85
C LYS A 24 13.21 -2.26 36.58
N GLU A 25 12.70 -3.41 36.17
CA GLU A 25 13.51 -4.58 35.80
C GLU A 25 14.46 -4.28 34.64
N ALA A 26 13.97 -3.61 33.60
CA ALA A 26 14.78 -3.21 32.45
C ALA A 26 15.93 -2.28 32.86
N LEU A 27 15.65 -1.30 33.72
CA LEU A 27 16.66 -0.39 34.25
C LEU A 27 17.66 -1.12 35.16
N GLN A 28 17.22 -2.09 35.95
CA GLN A 28 18.12 -2.91 36.77
C GLN A 28 19.04 -3.76 35.89
N ALA A 29 18.49 -4.39 34.85
CA ALA A 29 19.26 -5.21 33.90
C ALA A 29 20.20 -4.40 33.01
N SER A 30 19.94 -3.10 32.87
CA SER A 30 20.70 -2.18 32.03
C SER A 30 21.53 -1.18 32.84
N GLU A 31 21.69 -1.42 34.15
CA GLU A 31 22.48 -0.56 35.05
C GLU A 31 22.05 0.92 35.06
N GLY A 32 20.78 1.21 34.77
CA GLY A 32 20.22 2.56 34.70
C GLY A 32 20.36 3.25 33.34
N ASP A 33 20.94 2.60 32.33
CA ASP A 33 21.02 3.12 30.96
C ASP A 33 19.65 3.05 30.28
N LEU A 34 19.07 4.20 29.93
CA LEU A 34 17.75 4.30 29.32
C LEU A 34 17.68 3.70 27.91
N THR A 35 18.75 3.83 27.12
CA THR A 35 18.79 3.30 25.75
C THR A 35 18.84 1.79 25.77
N LYS A 36 19.74 1.22 26.60
CA LYS A 36 19.81 -0.24 26.80
C LYS A 36 18.55 -0.79 27.43
N ALA A 37 17.93 -0.08 28.38
CA ALA A 37 16.68 -0.51 28.99
C ALA A 37 15.51 -0.50 27.99
N THR A 38 15.49 0.44 27.04
CA THR A 38 14.49 0.49 25.96
C THR A 38 14.66 -0.72 25.03
N GLU A 39 15.89 -1.03 24.63
CA GLU A 39 16.16 -2.21 23.79
C GLU A 39 15.84 -3.52 24.55
N TRP A 40 16.16 -3.59 25.83
CA TRP A 40 15.80 -4.72 26.69
C TRP A 40 14.28 -4.91 26.76
N LEU A 41 13.52 -3.82 26.92
CA LEU A 41 12.05 -3.85 26.92
C LEU A 41 11.50 -4.33 25.57
N ARG A 42 12.11 -3.91 24.46
CA ARG A 42 11.73 -4.35 23.11
C ARG A 42 11.91 -5.87 22.97
N GLN A 43 13.09 -6.39 23.31
CA GLN A 43 13.41 -7.82 23.24
C GLN A 43 12.50 -8.66 24.14
N LYS A 44 12.31 -8.26 25.40
CA LYS A 44 11.41 -8.97 26.33
C LYS A 44 9.94 -8.81 25.96
N GLY A 45 9.59 -7.70 25.31
CA GLY A 45 8.27 -7.44 24.76
C GLY A 45 7.90 -8.47 23.70
N ILE A 46 8.79 -8.70 22.73
CA ILE A 46 8.64 -9.70 21.66
C ILE A 46 8.39 -11.10 22.24
N ALA A 47 9.25 -11.56 23.16
CA ALA A 47 9.07 -12.86 23.82
C ALA A 47 7.76 -12.94 24.64
N SER A 48 7.33 -11.83 25.23
CA SER A 48 6.05 -11.76 25.95
C SER A 48 4.85 -11.79 25.01
N ALA A 49 4.99 -11.34 23.76
CA ALA A 49 3.94 -11.39 22.75
C ALA A 49 3.76 -12.81 22.21
N GLU A 50 4.86 -13.52 21.93
CA GLU A 50 4.83 -14.91 21.49
C GLU A 50 4.10 -15.82 22.50
N LYS A 51 4.34 -15.61 23.80
CA LYS A 51 3.63 -16.33 24.88
C LYS A 51 2.12 -16.05 24.93
N LYS A 52 1.65 -14.94 24.34
CA LYS A 52 0.23 -14.59 24.27
C LYS A 52 -0.42 -14.96 22.94
N ALA A 53 0.35 -15.28 21.91
CA ALA A 53 -0.17 -15.54 20.56
C ALA A 53 -1.22 -16.66 20.50
N GLY A 54 -1.16 -17.62 21.43
CA GLY A 54 -2.15 -18.71 21.55
C GLY A 54 -3.44 -18.35 22.30
N ARG A 55 -3.57 -17.13 22.85
CA ARG A 55 -4.79 -16.69 23.53
C ARG A 55 -5.84 -16.28 22.52
N ILE A 56 -7.10 -16.53 22.84
CA ILE A 56 -8.23 -16.16 21.96
C ILE A 56 -8.37 -14.64 21.96
N ALA A 57 -8.26 -14.03 20.78
CA ALA A 57 -8.52 -12.62 20.53
C ALA A 57 -9.81 -12.50 19.71
N ALA A 58 -10.95 -12.34 20.38
CA ALA A 58 -12.27 -12.29 19.74
C ALA A 58 -12.92 -10.89 19.75
N GLU A 59 -12.37 -9.97 20.53
CA GLU A 59 -12.76 -8.55 20.52
C GLU A 59 -11.86 -7.78 19.56
N GLY A 60 -12.09 -6.49 19.34
CA GLY A 60 -11.21 -5.66 18.49
C GLY A 60 -11.90 -4.52 17.77
N LEU A 61 -11.34 -4.13 16.63
CA LEU A 61 -11.87 -3.07 15.77
C LEU A 61 -11.82 -3.46 14.30
N ILE A 62 -12.84 -2.99 13.57
CA ILE A 62 -12.82 -2.89 12.12
C ILE A 62 -12.57 -1.42 11.77
N GLU A 63 -11.53 -1.15 10.99
CA GLU A 63 -11.13 0.20 10.58
C GLU A 63 -11.21 0.33 9.06
N SER A 64 -11.75 1.46 8.61
CA SER A 64 -11.78 1.84 7.19
C SER A 64 -10.83 3.00 6.93
N TYR A 65 -9.93 2.84 5.97
CA TYR A 65 -8.99 3.88 5.55
C TYR A 65 -9.17 4.20 4.07
N ILE A 66 -9.48 5.45 3.76
CA ILE A 66 -9.44 5.97 2.39
C ILE A 66 -8.18 6.81 2.25
N HIS A 67 -7.31 6.43 1.31
CA HIS A 67 -6.07 7.15 1.06
C HIS A 67 -6.34 8.49 0.34
N ALA A 68 -5.36 9.40 0.43
CA ALA A 68 -5.42 10.69 -0.24
C ALA A 68 -5.73 10.52 -1.74
N GLY A 69 -6.65 11.35 -2.25
CA GLY A 69 -7.14 11.26 -3.63
C GLY A 69 -8.27 10.26 -3.86
N SER A 70 -8.74 9.55 -2.82
CA SER A 70 -9.92 8.65 -2.88
C SER A 70 -9.82 7.54 -3.94
N ARG A 71 -8.59 7.15 -4.31
CA ARG A 71 -8.32 6.10 -5.29
C ARG A 71 -8.01 4.75 -4.66
N ILE A 72 -7.67 4.72 -3.37
CA ILE A 72 -7.35 3.50 -2.63
C ILE A 72 -8.18 3.49 -1.36
N GLY A 73 -8.88 2.38 -1.12
CA GLY A 73 -9.64 2.12 0.11
C GLY A 73 -9.17 0.84 0.77
N VAL A 74 -9.14 0.81 2.10
CA VAL A 74 -8.79 -0.37 2.89
C VAL A 74 -9.84 -0.57 3.96
N LEU A 75 -10.22 -1.83 4.18
CA LEU A 75 -10.98 -2.26 5.35
C LEU A 75 -10.17 -3.35 6.06
N VAL A 76 -9.89 -3.19 7.34
CA VAL A 76 -9.08 -4.13 8.11
C VAL A 76 -9.75 -4.46 9.44
N GLU A 77 -9.69 -5.73 9.84
CA GLU A 77 -10.12 -6.22 11.13
C GLU A 77 -8.87 -6.60 11.96
N VAL A 78 -8.74 -6.00 13.13
CA VAL A 78 -7.66 -6.30 14.08
C VAL A 78 -8.30 -6.66 15.42
N ASN A 79 -7.99 -7.85 15.91
CA ASN A 79 -8.52 -8.38 17.15
C ASN A 79 -7.60 -8.14 18.35
N CYS A 80 -8.21 -8.06 19.53
CA CYS A 80 -7.58 -8.14 20.85
C CYS A 80 -8.38 -9.07 21.78
N GLU A 81 -7.94 -9.24 23.04
CA GLU A 81 -8.61 -10.15 23.98
C GLU A 81 -9.88 -9.50 24.58
N THR A 82 -9.87 -8.20 24.87
CA THR A 82 -10.98 -7.51 25.54
C THR A 82 -11.44 -6.23 24.83
N ASP A 83 -12.71 -5.87 25.03
CA ASP A 83 -13.29 -4.62 24.49
C ASP A 83 -12.69 -3.37 25.16
N PHE A 84 -12.20 -3.49 26.39
CA PHE A 84 -11.49 -2.43 27.09
C PHE A 84 -10.24 -1.99 26.33
N VAL A 85 -9.44 -2.94 25.83
CA VAL A 85 -8.25 -2.62 25.02
C VAL A 85 -8.65 -2.07 23.66
N ALA A 86 -9.69 -2.61 23.03
CA ALA A 86 -10.20 -2.14 21.74
C ALA A 86 -10.56 -0.64 21.75
N ARG A 87 -11.03 -0.11 22.89
CA ARG A 87 -11.42 1.30 23.03
C ARG A 87 -10.26 2.26 23.30
N ARG A 88 -9.05 1.76 23.60
CA ARG A 88 -7.89 2.62 23.93
C ARG A 88 -7.33 3.30 22.68
N GLU A 89 -6.88 4.53 22.83
CA GLU A 89 -6.32 5.31 21.72
C GLU A 89 -5.08 4.66 21.11
N GLU A 90 -4.27 3.96 21.92
CA GLU A 90 -3.10 3.24 21.43
C GLU A 90 -3.49 2.09 20.48
N PHE A 91 -4.58 1.37 20.79
CA PHE A 91 -5.09 0.30 19.93
C PHE A 91 -5.70 0.88 18.65
N LYS A 92 -6.57 1.90 18.75
CA LYS A 92 -7.12 2.59 17.57
C LYS A 92 -6.04 3.10 16.64
N THR A 93 -4.99 3.71 17.20
CA THR A 93 -3.83 4.20 16.45
C THR A 93 -3.10 3.07 15.73
N LEU A 94 -2.90 1.91 16.39
CA LEU A 94 -2.31 0.72 15.77
C LEU A 94 -3.15 0.26 14.57
N VAL A 95 -4.46 0.07 14.75
CA VAL A 95 -5.35 -0.41 13.68
C VAL A 95 -5.34 0.56 12.49
N ARG A 96 -5.39 1.87 12.75
CA ARG A 96 -5.27 2.91 11.73
C ARG A 96 -3.95 2.84 10.97
N ASN A 97 -2.83 2.66 11.68
CA ASN A 97 -1.51 2.55 11.07
C ASN A 97 -1.38 1.29 10.20
N ILE A 98 -1.95 0.17 10.63
CA ILE A 98 -2.02 -1.07 9.83
C ILE A 98 -2.84 -0.83 8.55
N ALA A 99 -3.99 -0.15 8.64
CA ALA A 99 -4.79 0.20 7.46
C ALA A 99 -4.00 1.07 6.46
N MET A 100 -3.23 2.04 6.97
CA MET A 100 -2.33 2.87 6.16
C MET A 100 -1.19 2.06 5.52
N GLN A 101 -0.60 1.12 6.26
CA GLN A 101 0.41 0.21 5.75
C GLN A 101 -0.13 -0.59 4.55
N ILE A 102 -1.29 -1.21 4.69
CA ILE A 102 -1.93 -1.99 3.63
C ILE A 102 -2.16 -1.12 2.39
N ALA A 103 -2.62 0.13 2.57
CA ALA A 103 -2.82 1.04 1.45
C ALA A 103 -1.52 1.35 0.69
N ALA A 104 -0.40 1.46 1.42
CA ALA A 104 0.92 1.78 0.88
C ALA A 104 1.66 0.58 0.27
N CYS A 105 1.25 -0.65 0.58
CA CYS A 105 1.88 -1.87 0.09
C CYS A 105 1.01 -2.54 -0.98
N PRO A 106 1.19 -2.24 -2.28
CA PRO A 106 0.31 -2.73 -3.35
C PRO A 106 0.40 -4.24 -3.59
N ASN A 107 1.51 -4.87 -3.22
CA ASN A 107 1.75 -6.29 -3.44
C ASN A 107 1.25 -7.17 -2.28
N VAL A 108 0.82 -6.58 -1.17
CA VAL A 108 0.39 -7.35 0.01
C VAL A 108 -1.01 -7.91 -0.23
N GLU A 109 -1.11 -9.23 -0.19
CA GLU A 109 -2.35 -9.98 -0.41
C GLU A 109 -2.70 -10.87 0.80
N TYR A 110 -1.69 -11.26 1.59
CA TYR A 110 -1.83 -12.19 2.71
C TYR A 110 -1.38 -11.53 4.01
N ILE A 111 -1.86 -12.05 5.15
CA ILE A 111 -1.46 -11.52 6.47
C ILE A 111 -0.04 -11.99 6.79
N LYS A 112 0.21 -13.30 6.70
CA LYS A 112 1.52 -13.93 6.91
C LYS A 112 1.88 -14.89 5.79
N THR A 113 3.16 -15.25 5.68
CA THR A 113 3.64 -16.22 4.68
C THR A 113 2.95 -17.56 4.74
N ASP A 114 2.56 -18.02 5.93
CA ASP A 114 1.89 -19.31 6.11
C ASP A 114 0.47 -19.34 5.53
N ASP A 115 -0.14 -18.17 5.29
CA ASP A 115 -1.48 -18.09 4.71
C ASP A 115 -1.43 -18.15 3.17
N ILE A 116 -0.22 -18.16 2.57
CA ILE A 116 -0.03 -18.19 1.13
C ILE A 116 -0.23 -19.63 0.62
N PRO A 117 -1.15 -19.87 -0.33
CA PRO A 117 -1.36 -21.20 -0.91
C PRO A 117 -0.08 -21.76 -1.55
N ALA A 118 0.15 -23.06 -1.35
CA ALA A 118 1.35 -23.74 -1.85
C ALA A 118 1.50 -23.61 -3.38
N GLU A 119 0.38 -23.55 -4.10
CA GLU A 119 0.33 -23.40 -5.55
C GLU A 119 1.01 -22.11 -6.03
N ILE A 120 0.93 -21.03 -5.26
CA ILE A 120 1.58 -19.76 -5.61
C ILE A 120 3.10 -19.91 -5.49
N SER A 121 3.57 -20.48 -4.38
CA SER A 121 5.01 -20.71 -4.18
C SER A 121 5.60 -21.67 -5.22
N GLN A 122 4.83 -22.66 -5.66
CA GLN A 122 5.25 -23.66 -6.62
C GLN A 122 5.31 -23.09 -8.04
N LYS A 123 4.30 -22.30 -8.44
CA LYS A 123 4.33 -21.54 -9.70
C LYS A 123 5.50 -20.55 -9.74
N GLU A 124 5.72 -19.82 -8.65
CA GLU A 124 6.86 -18.88 -8.57
C GLU A 124 8.19 -19.64 -8.71
N LYS A 125 8.31 -20.83 -8.11
CA LYS A 125 9.49 -21.68 -8.25
C LYS A 125 9.74 -22.09 -9.70
N GLU A 126 8.71 -22.52 -10.41
CA GLU A 126 8.81 -22.90 -11.82
C GLU A 126 9.26 -21.73 -12.70
N ILE A 127 8.69 -20.54 -12.47
CA ILE A 127 9.05 -19.32 -13.19
C ILE A 127 10.51 -18.93 -12.92
N GLU A 128 10.93 -18.96 -11.66
CA GLU A 128 12.30 -18.58 -11.27
C GLU A 128 13.34 -19.61 -11.75
N MET A 129 13.02 -20.90 -11.76
CA MET A 129 13.89 -21.95 -12.33
C MET A 129 14.08 -21.82 -13.84
N GLY A 130 13.07 -21.31 -14.55
CA GLY A 130 13.07 -21.13 -16.00
C GLY A 130 13.83 -19.89 -16.48
N ARG A 131 14.41 -19.06 -15.60
CA ARG A 131 15.11 -17.85 -16.01
C ARG A 131 16.49 -18.12 -16.61
N ASP A 132 16.78 -17.44 -17.72
CA ASP A 132 18.02 -17.58 -18.48
C ASP A 132 19.29 -17.24 -17.67
N ASP A 133 19.17 -16.39 -16.66
CA ASP A 133 20.28 -15.97 -15.80
C ASP A 133 20.81 -17.09 -14.88
N LEU A 134 20.07 -18.20 -14.80
CA LEU A 134 20.48 -19.40 -14.08
C LEU A 134 21.13 -20.45 -14.98
N ALA A 135 21.08 -20.31 -16.32
CA ALA A 135 21.52 -21.35 -17.26
C ALA A 135 22.96 -21.84 -17.02
N ASN A 136 23.87 -20.92 -16.70
CA ASN A 136 25.31 -21.20 -16.55
C ASN A 136 25.74 -21.54 -15.12
N LYS A 137 24.82 -21.70 -14.18
CA LYS A 137 25.13 -21.99 -12.78
C LYS A 137 25.00 -23.49 -12.48
N PRO A 138 25.73 -24.06 -11.51
CA PRO A 138 25.49 -25.44 -11.04
C PRO A 138 24.10 -25.57 -10.39
N ASP A 139 23.45 -26.73 -10.50
CA ASP A 139 22.07 -26.93 -10.02
C ASP A 139 21.88 -26.62 -8.54
N ASN A 140 22.82 -27.04 -7.67
CA ASN A 140 22.80 -26.69 -6.24
C ASN A 140 22.85 -25.17 -5.97
N ILE A 141 23.43 -24.39 -6.88
CA ILE A 141 23.47 -22.93 -6.79
C ILE A 141 22.18 -22.33 -7.33
N LYS A 142 21.61 -22.89 -8.41
CA LYS A 142 20.30 -22.48 -8.94
C LYS A 142 19.22 -22.64 -7.88
N GLU A 143 19.16 -23.80 -7.22
CA GLU A 143 18.15 -24.08 -6.19
C GLU A 143 18.21 -23.06 -5.04
N LYS A 144 19.42 -22.77 -4.53
CA LYS A 144 19.60 -21.77 -3.47
C LYS A 144 19.21 -20.35 -3.90
N ILE A 145 19.53 -19.97 -5.15
CA ILE A 145 19.15 -18.66 -5.68
C ILE A 145 17.63 -18.56 -5.80
N VAL A 146 17.01 -19.58 -6.39
CA VAL A 146 15.56 -19.66 -6.57
C VAL A 146 14.85 -19.64 -5.23
N GLU A 147 15.33 -20.41 -4.24
CA GLU A 147 14.77 -20.41 -2.88
C GLU A 147 14.80 -19.01 -2.26
N GLY A 148 15.92 -18.29 -2.34
CA GLY A 148 16.03 -16.92 -1.85
C GLY A 148 15.08 -15.94 -2.55
N ARG A 149 14.87 -16.11 -3.87
CA ARG A 149 13.93 -15.29 -4.65
C ARG A 149 12.48 -15.58 -4.27
N ILE A 150 12.11 -16.84 -4.13
CA ILE A 150 10.78 -17.25 -3.68
C ILE A 150 10.53 -16.69 -2.28
N GLN A 151 11.46 -16.86 -1.34
CA GLN A 151 11.31 -16.31 0.01
C GLN A 151 11.10 -14.78 -0.01
N LYS A 152 11.86 -14.06 -0.84
CA LYS A 152 11.67 -12.62 -1.02
C LYS A 152 10.26 -12.31 -1.56
N ARG A 153 9.82 -13.04 -2.58
CA ARG A 153 8.50 -12.84 -3.19
C ARG A 153 7.37 -13.12 -2.20
N LEU A 154 7.44 -14.21 -1.44
CA LEU A 154 6.47 -14.55 -0.41
C LEU A 154 6.40 -13.48 0.68
N LYS A 155 7.55 -12.93 1.09
CA LYS A 155 7.59 -11.81 2.02
C LYS A 155 6.95 -10.57 1.45
N GLU A 156 7.16 -10.24 0.17
CA GLU A 156 6.49 -9.11 -0.49
C GLU A 156 4.95 -9.23 -0.52
N LEU A 157 4.43 -10.46 -0.55
CA LEU A 157 2.98 -10.74 -0.51
C LEU A 157 2.39 -10.71 0.92
N SER A 158 3.22 -10.82 1.94
CA SER A 158 2.85 -10.93 3.36
C SER A 158 2.88 -9.57 4.06
N LEU A 159 1.79 -9.20 4.73
CA LEU A 159 1.67 -7.96 5.52
C LEU A 159 2.68 -7.91 6.68
N LEU A 160 2.76 -8.99 7.45
CA LEU A 160 3.54 -9.06 8.68
C LEU A 160 5.05 -8.91 8.44
N ASP A 161 5.52 -9.35 7.26
CA ASP A 161 6.92 -9.27 6.85
C ASP A 161 7.31 -7.90 6.27
N GLN A 162 6.34 -7.03 5.99
CA GLN A 162 6.64 -5.72 5.43
C GLN A 162 7.41 -4.85 6.43
N PRO A 163 8.40 -4.07 5.98
CA PRO A 163 8.91 -2.94 6.73
C PRO A 163 7.77 -1.95 7.03
N TYR A 164 7.71 -1.45 8.26
CA TYR A 164 6.67 -0.51 8.65
C TYR A 164 6.91 0.86 8.00
N VAL A 165 5.90 1.40 7.30
CA VAL A 165 6.05 2.62 6.47
C VAL A 165 6.50 3.85 7.24
N ARG A 166 6.21 3.93 8.55
CA ARG A 166 6.66 5.05 9.39
C ARG A 166 7.99 4.81 10.08
N ASP A 167 8.44 3.57 10.11
CA ASP A 167 9.72 3.16 10.69
C ASP A 167 10.22 1.89 10.01
N GLN A 168 11.07 2.05 9.00
CA GLN A 168 11.58 0.93 8.20
C GLN A 168 12.58 0.05 8.97
N SER A 169 12.94 0.42 10.20
CA SER A 169 13.83 -0.40 11.04
C SER A 169 13.11 -1.60 11.66
N ILE A 170 11.77 -1.59 11.66
CA ILE A 170 10.95 -2.66 12.20
C ILE A 170 9.94 -3.17 11.16
N THR A 171 9.50 -4.41 11.34
CA THR A 171 8.40 -4.96 10.54
C THR A 171 7.03 -4.66 11.15
N VAL A 172 5.97 -4.91 10.40
CA VAL A 172 4.59 -4.84 10.91
C VAL A 172 4.35 -5.85 12.03
N ASP A 173 4.92 -7.06 11.94
CA ASP A 173 4.87 -8.05 13.02
C ASP A 173 5.52 -7.52 14.31
N GLU A 174 6.70 -6.90 14.20
CA GLU A 174 7.37 -6.31 15.35
C GLU A 174 6.57 -5.16 15.96
N LEU A 175 5.94 -4.31 15.14
CA LEU A 175 5.02 -3.26 15.61
C LEU A 175 3.85 -3.85 16.42
N ILE A 176 3.25 -4.94 15.93
CA ILE A 176 2.16 -5.64 16.64
C ILE A 176 2.69 -6.22 17.95
N LYS A 177 3.84 -6.92 17.94
CA LYS A 177 4.45 -7.50 19.15
C LYS A 177 4.82 -6.44 20.19
N GLN A 178 5.31 -5.29 19.78
CA GLN A 178 5.54 -4.14 20.66
C GLN A 178 4.23 -3.64 21.29
N SER A 179 3.16 -3.58 20.49
CA SER A 179 1.83 -3.19 20.96
C SER A 179 1.25 -4.21 21.95
N VAL A 180 1.43 -5.51 21.71
CA VAL A 180 1.08 -6.60 22.65
C VAL A 180 1.86 -6.46 23.97
N ALA A 181 3.14 -6.08 23.90
CA ALA A 181 3.95 -5.88 25.11
C ALA A 181 3.47 -4.69 25.95
N LYS A 182 3.01 -3.62 25.28
CA LYS A 182 2.49 -2.40 25.89
C LYS A 182 1.07 -2.57 26.45
N LEU A 183 0.17 -3.18 25.68
CA LEU A 183 -1.24 -3.34 26.03
C LEU A 183 -1.51 -4.56 26.89
N GLY A 184 -0.64 -5.57 26.83
CA GLY A 184 -0.72 -6.76 27.68
C GLY A 184 -1.63 -7.87 27.16
N GLU A 185 -2.22 -7.71 25.97
CA GLU A 185 -3.13 -8.65 25.33
C GLU A 185 -2.57 -9.14 24.00
N ASN A 186 -2.98 -10.34 23.58
CA ASN A 186 -2.78 -10.82 22.21
C ASN A 186 -3.46 -9.87 21.23
N ILE A 187 -2.77 -9.54 20.13
CA ILE A 187 -3.28 -8.68 19.07
C ILE A 187 -2.98 -9.37 17.74
N GLN A 188 -3.99 -9.49 16.89
CA GLN A 188 -3.86 -10.20 15.61
C GLN A 188 -4.62 -9.46 14.51
N VAL A 189 -4.00 -9.33 13.33
CA VAL A 189 -4.73 -8.94 12.12
C VAL A 189 -5.50 -10.16 11.65
N ARG A 190 -6.82 -10.04 11.50
CA ARG A 190 -7.69 -11.18 11.16
C ARG A 190 -7.94 -11.30 9.67
N ARG A 191 -8.17 -10.17 9.02
CA ARG A 191 -8.43 -10.04 7.58
C ARG A 191 -8.33 -8.58 7.18
N PHE A 192 -8.05 -8.36 5.91
CA PHE A 192 -8.18 -7.06 5.30
C PHE A 192 -8.67 -7.21 3.86
N THR A 193 -9.13 -6.11 3.30
CA THR A 193 -9.33 -5.97 1.86
C THR A 193 -8.83 -4.60 1.44
N ARG A 194 -8.24 -4.53 0.25
CA ARG A 194 -7.72 -3.32 -0.36
C ARG A 194 -8.40 -3.17 -1.71
N PHE A 195 -8.91 -1.98 -1.96
CA PHE A 195 -9.57 -1.60 -3.21
C PHE A 195 -8.72 -0.55 -3.91
N VAL A 196 -8.53 -0.70 -5.21
CA VAL A 196 -7.95 0.34 -6.07
C VAL A 196 -8.96 0.75 -7.14
N LEU A 197 -9.19 2.05 -7.28
CA LEU A 197 -10.12 2.61 -8.25
C LEU A 197 -9.68 2.29 -9.69
N GLY A 198 -10.51 1.51 -10.39
CA GLY A 198 -10.29 1.11 -11.77
C GLY A 198 -9.40 -0.12 -11.95
N GLU A 199 -9.07 -0.82 -10.86
CA GLU A 199 -8.41 -2.12 -10.91
C GLU A 199 -9.24 -3.13 -11.71
N GLY A 200 -8.58 -3.87 -12.61
CA GLY A 200 -9.22 -4.85 -13.48
C GLY A 200 -10.03 -4.28 -14.66
N ILE A 201 -10.02 -2.97 -14.90
CA ILE A 201 -10.70 -2.35 -16.04
C ILE A 201 -9.69 -2.01 -17.13
N GLU A 202 -9.80 -2.67 -18.28
CA GLU A 202 -9.07 -2.26 -19.49
C GLU A 202 -9.65 -0.95 -20.02
N LYS A 203 -8.89 0.14 -19.89
CA LYS A 203 -9.22 1.39 -20.56
C LYS A 203 -8.75 1.30 -21.99
N LYS A 204 -9.67 1.41 -22.95
CA LYS A 204 -9.30 1.74 -24.34
C LYS A 204 -8.61 3.10 -24.33
N GLU A 205 -7.31 3.12 -24.56
CA GLU A 205 -6.61 4.36 -24.91
C GLU A 205 -7.10 4.78 -26.30
N SER A 206 -8.00 5.75 -26.36
CA SER A 206 -8.31 6.46 -27.59
C SER A 206 -7.18 7.46 -27.83
N ASN A 207 -6.37 7.24 -28.87
CA ASN A 207 -5.43 8.24 -29.33
C ASN A 207 -6.23 9.41 -29.91
N PHE A 208 -6.44 10.45 -29.10
CA PHE A 208 -7.25 11.62 -29.47
C PHE A 208 -6.75 12.28 -30.76
N ALA A 209 -5.45 12.16 -31.07
CA ALA A 209 -4.88 12.64 -32.32
C ALA A 209 -5.37 11.85 -33.54
N GLU A 210 -5.51 10.52 -33.43
CA GLU A 210 -6.06 9.67 -34.48
C GLU A 210 -7.57 9.87 -34.65
N GLU A 211 -8.28 10.06 -33.54
CA GLU A 211 -9.72 10.37 -33.56
C GLU A 211 -10.02 11.72 -34.22
N VAL A 212 -9.21 12.75 -33.93
CA VAL A 212 -9.30 14.06 -34.59
C VAL A 212 -8.90 13.97 -36.06
N ALA A 213 -7.83 13.23 -36.41
CA ALA A 213 -7.40 13.05 -37.80
C ALA A 213 -8.45 12.33 -38.66
N ALA A 214 -9.14 11.33 -38.09
CA ALA A 214 -10.22 10.61 -38.76
C ALA A 214 -11.47 11.49 -39.00
N GLN A 215 -11.77 12.42 -38.09
CA GLN A 215 -12.88 13.37 -38.26
C GLN A 215 -12.57 14.50 -39.25
N THR A 216 -11.30 14.87 -39.44
CA THR A 216 -10.91 15.85 -40.46
C THR A 216 -10.90 15.25 -41.87
N GLN A 217 -10.49 13.99 -42.03
CA GLN A 217 -10.49 13.30 -43.34
C GLN A 217 -11.90 12.99 -43.85
N THR A 218 -12.85 12.74 -42.96
CA THR A 218 -14.26 12.51 -43.35
C THR A 218 -14.97 13.77 -43.82
N LYS A 219 -14.53 14.97 -43.42
CA LYS A 219 -15.04 16.24 -43.97
C LYS A 219 -14.52 16.53 -45.37
N GLU A 220 -13.23 16.33 -45.63
CA GLU A 220 -12.63 16.58 -46.96
C GLU A 220 -13.22 15.67 -48.06
N ALA A 221 -13.60 14.43 -47.71
CA ALA A 221 -14.26 13.50 -48.63
C ALA A 221 -15.75 13.82 -48.91
N SER A 222 -16.38 14.64 -48.07
CA SER A 222 -17.78 15.09 -48.26
C SER A 222 -17.88 16.35 -49.13
N GLU A 223 -16.89 17.26 -49.04
CA GLU A 223 -16.85 18.47 -49.86
C GLU A 223 -16.47 18.22 -51.33
N THR A 224 -15.78 17.11 -51.64
CA THR A 224 -15.41 16.75 -53.01
C THR A 224 -16.52 16.09 -53.84
N LYS A 225 -17.66 15.74 -53.23
CA LYS A 225 -18.78 15.08 -53.93
C LYS A 225 -19.96 15.99 -54.28
N GLU A 226 -19.96 17.26 -53.85
CA GLU A 226 -21.10 18.17 -54.05
C GLU A 226 -20.95 19.16 -55.23
N GLU A 227 -19.79 19.21 -55.90
CA GLU A 227 -19.63 20.01 -57.12
C GLU A 227 -19.64 19.15 -58.40
N THR A 228 -20.84 18.82 -58.88
CA THR A 228 -21.33 18.94 -60.29
C THR A 228 -22.59 18.08 -60.49
N PRO A 229 -23.66 18.63 -61.09
CA PRO A 229 -23.74 18.53 -62.55
C PRO A 229 -24.43 19.71 -63.29
N THR A 230 -23.90 19.95 -64.51
CA THR A 230 -24.55 20.37 -65.77
C THR A 230 -25.47 21.60 -65.85
N ARG A 231 -25.10 22.56 -66.71
CA ARG A 231 -25.98 23.02 -67.81
C ARG A 231 -25.16 23.61 -68.96
N GLU A 232 -25.39 23.08 -70.16
CA GLU A 232 -24.91 23.62 -71.44
C GLU A 232 -25.62 24.95 -71.80
N ALA A 233 -24.92 25.70 -72.67
CA ALA A 233 -25.40 26.67 -73.66
C ALA A 233 -25.37 28.19 -73.36
N GLU A 234 -24.67 28.85 -74.29
CA GLU A 234 -24.92 30.17 -74.91
C GLU A 234 -24.43 31.48 -74.25
N GLU A 235 -23.35 31.98 -74.88
CA GLU A 235 -23.12 33.31 -75.46
C GLU A 235 -23.48 34.64 -74.76
N GLU A 236 -22.56 35.58 -75.03
CA GLU A 236 -22.61 37.04 -75.02
C GLU A 236 -22.24 37.87 -73.76
N LYS A 237 -21.28 38.77 -74.02
CA LYS A 237 -20.70 39.85 -73.20
C LYS A 237 -21.70 41.04 -73.07
N PRO A 238 -21.27 42.21 -72.54
CA PRO A 238 -20.76 42.55 -71.21
C PRO A 238 -21.59 43.71 -70.60
N THR A 239 -21.29 44.15 -69.36
CA THR A 239 -21.01 45.56 -68.97
C THR A 239 -21.43 45.91 -67.53
N LYS A 240 -20.51 46.65 -66.87
CA LYS A 240 -20.64 47.78 -65.91
C LYS A 240 -21.92 47.82 -65.05
N GLU A 241 -21.86 48.08 -63.74
CA GLU A 241 -21.43 49.37 -63.21
C GLU A 241 -21.43 49.38 -61.66
N LYS A 242 -20.64 50.33 -61.15
CA LYS A 242 -20.33 50.79 -59.78
C LYS A 242 -21.48 50.76 -58.75
N GLY A 243 -21.09 50.58 -57.48
CA GLY A 243 -21.94 50.93 -56.33
C GLY A 243 -21.22 50.96 -54.99
N LYS A 244 -20.61 52.09 -54.65
CA LYS A 244 -20.04 52.46 -53.33
C LYS A 244 -21.00 52.12 -52.17
N LYS A 245 -20.47 51.49 -51.11
CA LYS A 245 -21.05 51.49 -49.76
C LYS A 245 -19.98 51.95 -48.78
N LYS A 246 -20.31 52.94 -47.93
CA LYS A 246 -20.11 52.96 -46.46
C LYS A 246 -20.11 54.39 -45.92
N GLY A 247 -21.23 54.80 -45.33
CA GLY A 247 -21.25 55.60 -44.12
C GLY A 247 -21.34 54.62 -42.93
N LYS A 248 -20.35 54.57 -42.03
CA LYS A 248 -20.10 55.46 -40.89
C LYS A 248 -21.04 55.16 -39.71
N LYS A 249 -20.46 54.58 -38.64
CA LYS A 249 -20.50 55.05 -37.24
C LYS A 249 -20.46 53.88 -36.26
N LYS A 250 -19.41 53.84 -35.44
CA LYS A 250 -19.41 53.32 -34.07
C LYS A 250 -18.94 54.46 -33.17
N LYS A 251 -19.82 54.93 -32.30
CA LYS A 251 -19.60 54.95 -30.86
C LYS A 251 -20.85 54.36 -30.25
#